data_AF-A0A8U0IFR1-F1
#
_entry.id   AF-A0A8U0IFR1-F1
#
_cell.length_a   1.000
_cell.length_b   1.000
_cell.length_c   1.000
_cell.angle_alpha   90.00
_cell.angle_beta   90.00
_cell.angle_gamma   90.00
#
_symmetry.space_group_name_H-M   'P 1'
#
loop_
_entity.id
_entity.type
_entity.pdbx_description
1 polymer ?
#
loop_
_entity_poly.entity_id
_entity_poly.type
_entity_poly.pdbx_seq_one_letter_code
_entity_poly.pdbx_strand_id
1 'polypeptide(L)' 'MAIDYASVYLGILFVNFLYLVVLLYGGIWYTNRVTVQCPRCGIKYSKYRVENHECPPSLVGDSED' A
#
# COMPACT_ATOMS: atom_id res chain seq x y z
N MET A 1 12.82 -5.95 -43.82
CA MET A 1 12.82 -5.36 -42.47
C MET A 1 12.91 -6.53 -41.49
N ALA A 2 14.12 -6.86 -41.04
CA ALA A 2 14.30 -7.91 -40.05
C ALA A 2 13.79 -7.35 -38.71
N ILE A 3 12.66 -7.88 -38.25
CA ILE A 3 12.17 -7.57 -36.91
C ILE A 3 13.14 -8.29 -35.97
N ASP A 4 13.94 -7.52 -35.25
CA ASP A 4 14.82 -8.07 -34.23
C ASP A 4 13.93 -8.52 -33.07
N TYR A 5 13.53 -9.80 -33.08
CA TYR A 5 12.58 -10.36 -32.12
C TYR A 5 13.01 -10.09 -30.68
N ALA A 6 14.31 -10.00 -30.41
CA ALA A 6 14.83 -9.65 -29.09
C ALA A 6 14.37 -8.27 -28.63
N SER A 7 14.40 -7.27 -29.52
CA SER A 7 13.93 -5.91 -29.23
C SER A 7 12.41 -5.85 -28.98
N VAL A 8 11.63 -6.67 -29.70
CA VAL A 8 10.18 -6.76 -29.52
C VAL A 8 9.84 -7.36 -28.16
N TYR A 9 10.47 -8.48 -27.80
CA TYR A 9 10.27 -9.09 -26.48
C TYR A 9 10.72 -8.16 -25.35
N LEU A 10 11.84 -7.47 -25.52
CA LEU A 10 12.35 -6.52 -24.52
C LEU A 10 11.41 -5.32 -24.35
N GLY A 11 10.82 -4.83 -25.44
CA GLY A 11 9.78 -3.79 -25.38
C GLY A 11 8.53 -4.24 -24.62
N ILE A 12 8.03 -5.46 -24.87
CA ILE A 12 6.86 -6.00 -24.18
C ILE A 12 7.13 -6.18 -22.68
N LEU A 13 8.29 -6.75 -22.32
CA LEU A 13 8.68 -6.95 -20.93
C LEU A 13 8.83 -5.62 -20.18
N PHE A 14 9.39 -4.61 -20.83
CA PHE A 14 9.55 -3.28 -20.24
C PHE A 14 8.21 -2.61 -19.95
N VAL A 15 7.24 -2.69 -20.87
CA VAL A 15 5.90 -2.14 -20.65
C VAL A 15 5.17 -2.87 -19.51
N ASN A 16 5.29 -4.20 -19.45
CA ASN A 16 4.73 -4.98 -18.33
C ASN A 16 5.36 -4.61 -16.99
N PHE A 17 6.68 -4.40 -16.97
CA PHE A 17 7.38 -3.94 -15.77
C PHE A 17 6.88 -2.57 -15.32
N LEU A 18 6.79 -1.59 -16.23
CA LEU A 18 6.25 -0.28 -15.93
C LEU A 18 4.81 -0.35 -15.40
N TYR A 19 3.98 -1.20 -15.98
CA TYR A 19 2.60 -1.40 -15.52
C TYR A 19 2.55 -1.92 -14.06
N LEU A 20 3.38 -2.91 -13.72
CA LEU A 20 3.48 -3.43 -12.35
C LEU A 20 3.98 -2.37 -11.36
N VAL A 21 4.98 -1.57 -11.75
CA VAL A 21 5.49 -0.47 -10.92
C VAL A 21 4.40 0.56 -10.66
N VAL A 22 3.60 0.92 -11.68
CA VAL A 22 2.48 1.86 -11.53
C VAL A 22 1.41 1.29 -10.60
N LEU A 23 1.07 0.01 -10.72
CA LEU A 23 0.12 -0.63 -9.81
C LEU A 23 0.62 -0.65 -8.36
N LEU A 24 1.89 -0.98 -8.13
CA LEU A 24 2.50 -0.98 -6.81
C LEU A 24 2.53 0.43 -6.21
N TYR A 25 3.02 1.41 -6.98
CA TYR A 25 3.10 2.79 -6.51
C TYR A 25 1.70 3.39 -6.28
N GLY A 26 0.77 3.13 -7.19
CA GLY A 26 -0.63 3.53 -7.06
C GLY A 26 -1.31 2.90 -5.85
N GLY A 27 -1.05 1.63 -5.56
CA GLY A 27 -1.55 0.93 -4.39
C GLY A 27 -1.00 1.49 -3.07
N ILE A 28 0.31 1.77 -3.02
CA ILE A 28 0.95 2.39 -1.84
C ILE A 28 0.41 3.82 -1.64
N TRP A 29 0.32 4.61 -2.71
CA TRP A 29 -0.20 5.97 -2.68
C TRP A 29 -1.67 5.99 -2.22
N TYR A 30 -2.50 5.11 -2.77
CA TYR A 30 -3.90 4.97 -2.39
C TYR A 30 -4.02 4.58 -0.92
N THR A 31 -3.28 3.56 -0.47
CA THR A 31 -3.30 3.08 0.92
C THR A 31 -2.89 4.18 1.90
N ASN A 32 -1.83 4.94 1.60
CA ASN A 32 -1.42 6.09 2.43
C ASN A 32 -2.49 7.18 2.47
N ARG A 33 -3.25 7.38 1.38
CA ARG A 33 -4.32 8.38 1.35
C ARG A 33 -5.56 7.94 2.14
N VAL A 34 -5.89 6.64 2.12
CA VAL A 34 -7.10 6.09 2.76
C VAL A 34 -6.86 5.54 4.16
N THR A 35 -5.62 5.52 4.66
CA THR A 35 -5.32 5.11 6.03
C THR A 35 -4.94 6.28 6.92
N VAL A 36 -5.19 6.14 8.22
CA VAL A 36 -4.77 7.04 9.30
C VAL A 36 -4.12 6.21 10.39
N GLN A 37 -3.09 6.76 11.02
CA GLN A 37 -2.43 6.12 12.15
C GLN A 37 -3.02 6.65 13.45
N CYS A 38 -3.47 5.76 14.34
CA CYS A 38 -3.90 6.17 15.67
C CYS A 38 -2.68 6.70 16.46
N PRO A 39 -2.73 7.93 17.01
CA PRO A 39 -1.59 8.52 17.72
C PRO A 39 -1.26 7.81 19.04
N ARG A 40 -2.22 7.07 19.62
CA ARG A 40 -2.06 6.41 20.92
C ARG A 40 -1.46 5.00 20.83
N CYS A 41 -1.81 4.22 19.80
CA CYS A 41 -1.39 2.82 19.63
C CYS A 41 -0.53 2.56 18.38
N GLY A 42 -0.36 3.56 17.50
CA GLY A 42 0.47 3.43 16.30
C GLY A 42 -0.11 2.55 15.18
N ILE A 43 -1.31 1.99 15.34
CA ILE A 43 -1.95 1.11 14.36
C ILE A 43 -2.55 1.95 13.22
N LYS A 44 -2.41 1.49 11.97
CA LYS A 44 -2.99 2.11 10.78
C LYS A 44 -4.38 1.53 10.48
N TYR A 45 -5.38 2.40 10.33
CA TYR A 45 -6.78 2.05 10.04
C TYR A 45 -7.28 2.78 8.80
N SER A 46 -8.33 2.27 8.15
CA SER A 46 -8.98 2.97 7.04
C SER A 46 -9.79 4.18 7.53
N LYS A 47 -9.67 5.32 6.84
CA LYS A 47 -10.36 6.59 7.11
C LYS A 47 -11.89 6.51 7.10
N TYR A 48 -12.47 5.44 6.56
CA TYR A 48 -13.93 5.27 6.51
C TYR A 48 -14.50 4.52 7.73
N ARG A 49 -13.64 4.03 8.64
CA ARG A 49 -14.04 3.37 9.91
C ARG A 49 -13.92 4.30 11.14
N VAL A 50 -14.03 5.62 10.92
CA VAL A 50 -13.73 6.65 11.94
C VAL A 50 -14.74 6.72 13.07
N GLU A 51 -15.89 6.04 12.98
CA GLU A 51 -16.93 6.14 14.01
C GLU A 51 -16.66 5.38 15.31
N ASN A 52 -15.67 4.49 15.39
CA ASN A 52 -15.28 3.81 16.64
C ASN A 52 -13.75 3.59 16.69
N HIS A 53 -12.99 4.62 17.09
CA HIS A 53 -11.55 4.52 17.31
C HIS A 53 -11.21 4.33 18.79
N GLU A 54 -11.79 3.30 19.40
CA GLU A 54 -11.23 2.72 20.62
C GLU A 54 -10.03 1.89 20.17
N CYS A 55 -8.84 2.22 20.68
CA CYS A 55 -7.69 1.34 20.53
C CYS A 55 -8.13 -0.04 21.03
N PRO A 56 -7.90 -1.13 20.28
CA PRO A 56 -8.29 -2.46 20.73
C PRO A 56 -7.70 -2.66 22.14
N PRO A 57 -8.52 -3.02 23.15
CA PRO A 57 -8.08 -3.08 24.55
C PRO A 57 -6.95 -4.08 24.78
N SER A 58 -6.60 -4.92 23.79
CA SER A 58 -5.49 -5.88 23.89
C SER A 58 -4.09 -5.28 23.69
N LEU A 59 -3.95 -3.98 23.44
CA LEU A 59 -2.66 -3.28 23.31
C LEU A 59 -2.47 -2.14 24.33
N VAL A 60 -3.45 -1.94 25.22
CA VAL A 60 -3.41 -0.99 26.34
C VAL A 60 -3.61 -1.79 27.62
N GLY A 61 -2.73 -2.78 27.84
CA GLY A 61 -2.78 -3.69 28.97
C GLY A 61 -1.38 -4.10 29.37
N ASP A 62 -0.54 -3.12 29.68
CA ASP A 62 0.73 -3.27 30.43
C ASP A 62 1.15 -1.89 30.94
N SER A 63 0.32 -1.30 31.79
CA SER A 63 0.70 -0.20 32.69
C SER A 63 -0.36 -0.07 33.78
N GLU A 64 -0.47 -1.11 34.62
CA GLU A 64 -1.09 -1.00 35.94
C GLU A 64 -0.13 -1.64 36.95
N ASP A 65 0.50 -0.76 37.72
CA ASP A 65 1.11 -1.02 39.03
C ASP A 65 0.06 -1.51 40.05
#